data_AF-A0A849IUB8-F1
#
_entry.id   AF-A0A849IUB8-F1
#
_cell.length_a   1.000
_cell.length_b   1.000
_cell.length_c   1.000
_cell.angle_alpha   90.00
_cell.angle_beta   90.00
_cell.angle_gamma   90.00
#
_symmetry.space_group_name_H-M   'P 1'
#
loop_
_entity.id
_entity.type
_entity.pdbx_description
1 polymer ?
#
loop_
_entity_poly.entity_id
_entity_poly.type
_entity_poly.pdbx_seq_one_letter_code
_entity_poly.pdbx_strand_id
1 'polypeptide(L)'
;MTASGRLPGPIGSTLWAMVRANLFTRFNAILGALLVVIALVGPPQDALFVVVPALNTVIGIAQELRARRTLARLAVLTAPLAHVLREGAVIDLPVSQVAPDWVLELRPGDQVVADGTVLVSEGLQVDESLVTGEAEPVDKAVGDQVLSGTFVVAGIATMRTTQVGEFAYAQRLEAEARVPKRARSDLQAGTNQILRGVSWAMVPASALLVSSQMLRSGEPLEAALRGLVAGVGAMVPEGLVLLTSIALALGALRMARSRVLVQTLPAVEVLARVDLLCIDKTGTLTEP
;
A
#
# COMPACT_ATOMS: atom_id res chain seq x y z
N MET A 1 -3.49 22.29 22.44
CA MET A 1 -2.81 21.79 21.23
C MET A 1 -3.51 20.51 20.80
N THR A 2 -4.42 20.63 19.84
CA THR A 2 -5.29 19.55 19.36
C THR A 2 -4.52 18.70 18.33
N ALA A 3 -3.85 17.65 18.79
CA ALA A 3 -3.30 16.64 17.89
C ALA A 3 -4.46 15.79 17.37
N SER A 4 -4.86 16.00 16.11
CA SER A 4 -5.85 15.14 15.45
C SER A 4 -5.24 13.75 15.29
N GLY A 5 -5.67 12.80 16.13
CA GLY A 5 -5.33 11.38 16.06
C GLY A 5 -5.94 10.70 14.83
N ARG A 6 -5.59 11.16 13.63
CA ARG A 6 -5.90 10.42 12.41
C ARG A 6 -5.01 9.20 12.41
N LEU A 7 -5.60 8.00 12.39
CA LEU A 7 -4.88 6.80 11.96
C LEU A 7 -4.14 7.14 10.66
N PRO A 8 -2.81 6.91 10.57
CA PRO A 8 -2.17 6.88 9.28
C PRO A 8 -2.77 5.69 8.53
N GLY A 9 -3.79 5.96 7.70
CA GLY A 9 -4.25 4.96 6.75
C GLY A 9 -3.02 4.45 5.97
N PRO A 10 -2.98 3.18 5.54
CA PRO A 10 -1.85 2.62 4.76
C PRO A 10 -1.57 3.33 3.42
N ILE A 11 -2.23 4.46 3.16
CA ILE A 11 -2.19 5.25 1.93
C ILE A 11 -1.29 6.50 2.10
N GLY A 12 -0.62 6.66 3.24
CA GLY A 12 0.32 7.73 3.53
C GLY A 12 1.69 7.64 2.86
N SER A 13 1.83 7.02 1.68
CA SER A 13 2.96 7.38 0.82
C SER A 13 2.61 8.76 0.24
N THR A 14 3.38 9.79 0.58
CA THR A 14 3.23 11.15 0.02
C THR A 14 3.00 11.00 -1.48
N LEU A 15 2.11 11.76 -2.11
CA LEU A 15 1.89 11.72 -3.56
C LEU A 15 3.23 11.71 -4.32
N TRP A 16 4.20 12.45 -3.77
CA TRP A 16 5.61 12.45 -4.15
C TRP A 16 6.33 11.10 -4.05
N ALA A 17 6.18 10.32 -2.98
CA ALA A 17 6.74 8.98 -2.86
C ALA A 17 6.17 8.01 -3.92
N MET A 18 4.87 8.13 -4.25
CA MET A 18 4.24 7.35 -5.33
C MET A 18 4.75 7.76 -6.72
N VAL A 19 4.81 9.07 -6.97
CA VAL A 19 5.37 9.61 -8.23
C VAL A 19 6.83 9.20 -8.37
N ARG A 20 7.64 9.33 -7.31
CA ARG A 20 9.05 8.92 -7.29
C ARG A 20 9.23 7.43 -7.57
N ALA A 21 8.39 6.57 -6.99
CA ALA A 21 8.45 5.13 -7.23
C ALA A 21 8.16 4.75 -8.70
N ASN A 22 7.27 5.50 -9.37
CA ASN A 22 6.94 5.30 -10.79
C ASN A 22 7.92 6.01 -11.75
N LEU A 23 8.54 7.11 -11.33
CA LEU A 23 9.51 7.85 -12.15
C LEU A 23 10.90 7.20 -12.13
N PHE A 24 11.37 6.69 -10.99
CA PHE A 24 12.69 6.07 -10.85
C PHE A 24 12.67 4.56 -11.08
N THR A 25 12.16 4.16 -12.24
CA THR A 25 12.14 2.77 -12.69
C THR A 25 13.33 2.50 -13.61
N ARG A 26 13.73 1.22 -13.75
CA ARG A 26 14.77 0.82 -14.68
C ARG A 26 14.45 1.23 -16.13
N PHE A 27 13.17 1.20 -16.51
CA PHE A 27 12.75 1.58 -17.86
C PHE A 27 12.92 3.09 -18.09
N ASN A 28 12.49 3.94 -17.14
CA ASN A 28 12.67 5.39 -17.25
C ASN A 28 14.15 5.78 -17.25
N ALA A 29 14.99 5.01 -16.56
CA ALA A 29 16.44 5.19 -16.64
C ALA A 29 17.00 4.91 -18.05
N ILE A 30 16.50 3.87 -18.74
CA ILE A 30 16.89 3.56 -20.12
C ILE A 30 16.42 4.66 -21.08
N LEU A 31 15.14 5.05 -21.00
CA LEU A 31 14.58 6.12 -21.83
C LEU A 31 15.30 7.47 -21.58
N GLY A 32 15.60 7.77 -20.31
CA GLY A 32 16.38 8.94 -19.92
C GLY A 32 17.79 8.92 -20.49
N ALA A 33 18.47 7.77 -20.47
CA ALA A 33 19.79 7.63 -21.07
C ALA A 33 19.76 7.84 -22.59
N LEU A 34 18.78 7.25 -23.30
CA LEU A 34 18.59 7.45 -24.74
C LEU A 34 18.27 8.91 -25.08
N LEU A 35 17.45 9.57 -24.25
CA LEU A 35 17.15 11.00 -24.41
C LEU A 35 18.40 11.87 -24.25
N VAL A 36 19.26 11.57 -23.28
CA VAL A 36 20.55 12.27 -23.12
C VAL A 36 21.43 12.09 -24.35
N VAL A 37 21.48 10.88 -24.93
CA VAL A 37 22.23 10.64 -26.18
C VAL A 37 21.70 11.51 -27.32
N ILE A 38 20.39 11.59 -27.54
CA ILE A 38 19.80 12.48 -28.55
C ILE A 38 20.05 13.94 -28.24
N ALA A 39 19.92 14.38 -26.99
CA ALA A 39 20.12 15.78 -26.61
C ALA A 39 21.55 16.26 -26.88
N LEU A 40 22.53 15.35 -26.85
CA LEU A 40 23.93 15.66 -27.12
C LEU A 40 24.29 15.65 -28.61
N VAL A 41 23.57 14.87 -29.42
CA VAL A 41 24.06 14.43 -30.74
C VAL A 41 23.05 14.65 -31.87
N GLY A 42 21.77 14.74 -31.55
CA GLY A 42 20.69 14.83 -32.52
C GLY A 42 19.97 16.18 -32.53
N PRO A 43 19.30 16.52 -33.63
CA PRO A 43 18.38 17.65 -33.65
C PRO A 43 17.23 17.44 -32.64
N PRO A 44 16.63 18.52 -32.11
CA PRO A 44 15.60 18.44 -31.07
C PRO A 44 14.35 17.66 -31.52
N GLN A 45 14.10 17.56 -32.83
CA GLN A 45 13.03 16.75 -33.39
C GLN A 45 13.20 15.25 -33.13
N ASP A 46 14.44 14.76 -33.02
CA ASP A 46 14.69 13.34 -32.77
C ASP A 46 14.29 12.97 -31.34
N ALA A 47 14.25 13.94 -30.41
CA ALA A 47 13.80 13.74 -29.03
C ALA A 47 12.29 13.50 -28.91
N LEU A 48 11.51 13.72 -29.98
CA LEU A 48 10.07 13.47 -30.01
C LEU A 48 9.72 12.00 -29.73
N PHE A 49 10.66 11.05 -29.89
CA PHE A 49 10.44 9.66 -29.54
C PHE A 49 10.03 9.45 -28.08
N VAL A 50 10.42 10.35 -27.16
CA VAL A 50 10.07 10.29 -25.73
C VAL A 50 8.61 10.68 -25.47
N VAL A 51 7.95 11.39 -26.39
CA VAL A 51 6.58 11.88 -26.18
C VAL A 51 5.60 10.73 -25.97
N VAL A 52 5.68 9.67 -26.78
CA VAL A 52 4.79 8.51 -26.67
C VAL A 52 5.00 7.75 -25.35
N PRO A 53 6.24 7.38 -24.96
CA PRO A 53 6.53 6.80 -23.65
C PRO A 53 6.11 7.68 -22.46
N ALA A 54 6.33 9.00 -22.57
CA ALA A 54 5.93 9.95 -21.54
C ALA A 54 4.40 9.98 -21.38
N LEU A 55 3.66 10.01 -22.49
CA LEU A 55 2.20 9.96 -22.48
C LEU A 55 1.68 8.64 -21.89
N ASN A 56 2.27 7.50 -22.27
CA ASN A 56 1.94 6.19 -21.71
C ASN A 56 2.17 6.17 -20.19
N THR A 57 3.28 6.75 -19.72
CA THR A 57 3.60 6.87 -18.29
C THR A 57 2.57 7.74 -17.56
N VAL A 58 2.20 8.89 -18.13
CA VAL A 58 1.17 9.78 -17.56
C VAL A 58 -0.19 9.08 -17.49
N ILE A 59 -0.59 8.39 -18.55
CA ILE A 59 -1.84 7.60 -18.58
C ILE A 59 -1.80 6.51 -17.50
N GLY A 60 -0.69 5.77 -17.38
CA GLY A 60 -0.50 4.73 -16.37
C GLY A 60 -0.63 5.27 -14.95
N ILE A 61 0.06 6.38 -14.63
CA ILE A 61 -0.02 7.04 -13.32
C ILE A 61 -1.46 7.53 -13.05
N ALA A 62 -2.11 8.14 -14.05
CA ALA A 62 -3.48 8.63 -13.91
C ALA A 62 -4.47 7.48 -13.64
N GLN A 63 -4.32 6.35 -14.34
CA GLN A 63 -5.12 5.15 -14.14
C GLN A 63 -4.89 4.53 -12.75
N GLU A 64 -3.64 4.44 -12.32
CA GLU A 64 -3.28 3.94 -10.99
C GLU A 64 -3.88 4.82 -9.88
N LEU A 65 -3.75 6.15 -10.00
CA LEU A 65 -4.32 7.10 -9.05
C LEU A 65 -5.85 7.01 -8.97
N ARG A 66 -6.53 6.85 -10.12
CA ARG A 66 -7.98 6.65 -10.16
C ARG A 66 -8.39 5.35 -9.45
N ALA A 67 -7.67 4.25 -9.69
CA ALA A 67 -7.94 2.98 -9.03
C ALA A 67 -7.76 3.09 -7.51
N ARG A 68 -6.63 3.66 -7.04
CA ARG A 68 -6.35 3.87 -5.61
C ARG A 68 -7.40 4.76 -4.92
N ARG A 69 -7.85 5.84 -5.57
CA ARG A 69 -8.90 6.71 -5.03
C ARG A 69 -10.24 5.98 -4.86
N THR A 70 -10.60 5.13 -5.82
CA THR A 70 -11.81 4.31 -5.72
C THR A 70 -11.70 3.30 -4.58
N LEU A 71 -10.55 2.64 -4.43
CA LEU A 71 -10.29 1.75 -3.29
C LEU A 71 -10.39 2.48 -1.95
N ALA A 72 -9.82 3.67 -1.83
CA ALA A 72 -9.89 4.46 -0.60
C ALA A 72 -11.34 4.81 -0.21
N ARG A 73 -12.22 5.08 -1.18
CA ARG A 73 -13.65 5.34 -0.91
C ARG A 73 -14.38 4.08 -0.46
N LEU A 74 -14.07 2.93 -1.05
CA LEU A 74 -14.67 1.65 -0.66
C LEU A 74 -14.20 1.22 0.74
N ALA A 75 -12.94 1.49 1.10
CA ALA A 75 -12.39 1.19 2.42
C ALA A 75 -13.18 1.83 3.57
N VAL A 76 -13.74 3.03 3.36
CA VAL A 76 -14.55 3.74 4.37
C VAL A 76 -15.87 3.01 4.66
N LEU A 77 -16.43 2.30 3.68
CA LEU A 77 -17.71 1.59 3.83
C LEU A 77 -17.58 0.27 4.59
N THR A 78 -16.37 -0.26 4.75
CA THR A 78 -16.07 -1.52 5.44
C THR A 78 -15.22 -1.31 6.69
N ALA A 79 -15.11 -0.07 7.18
CA ALA A 79 -14.30 0.25 8.34
C ALA A 79 -14.99 -0.26 9.62
N PRO A 80 -14.23 -0.84 10.57
CA PRO A 80 -14.77 -1.18 11.88
C PRO A 80 -15.30 0.08 12.57
N LEU A 81 -16.39 -0.08 13.32
CA LEU A 81 -17.08 0.99 14.05
C LEU A 81 -16.71 0.93 15.53
N ALA A 82 -16.75 2.09 16.18
CA ALA A 82 -16.62 2.26 17.62
C ALA A 82 -17.84 3.02 18.15
N HIS A 83 -18.33 2.62 19.32
CA HIS A 83 -19.48 3.23 19.98
C HIS A 83 -19.02 4.45 20.80
N VAL A 84 -19.24 5.66 20.27
CA VAL A 84 -18.80 6.91 20.92
C VAL A 84 -19.96 7.58 21.62
N LEU A 85 -19.81 7.89 22.91
CA LEU A 85 -20.79 8.65 23.67
C LEU A 85 -20.58 10.16 23.45
N ARG A 86 -21.56 10.83 22.83
CA ARG A 86 -21.58 12.28 22.61
C ARG A 86 -22.94 12.86 22.94
N GLU A 87 -22.96 13.97 23.68
CA GLU A 87 -24.19 14.69 24.01
C GLU A 87 -25.28 13.80 24.66
N GLY A 88 -24.85 12.75 25.38
CA GLY A 88 -25.75 11.80 26.05
C GLY A 88 -26.29 10.68 25.15
N ALA A 89 -25.88 10.61 23.87
CA ALA A 89 -26.26 9.54 22.95
C ALA A 89 -25.04 8.77 22.44
N VAL A 90 -25.21 7.47 22.21
CA VAL A 90 -24.19 6.60 21.60
C VAL A 90 -24.29 6.71 20.08
N ILE A 91 -23.18 7.04 19.42
CA ILE A 91 -23.08 7.20 17.98
C ILE A 91 -21.94 6.30 17.47
N ASP A 92 -22.23 5.52 16.44
CA ASP A 92 -21.22 4.67 15.80
C ASP A 92 -20.36 5.50 14.86
N LEU A 93 -19.06 5.55 15.13
CA LEU A 93 -18.08 6.22 14.29
C LEU A 93 -17.01 5.24 13.83
N PRO A 94 -16.49 5.36 12.59
CA PRO A 94 -15.34 4.57 12.17
C PRO A 94 -14.19 4.73 13.16
N VAL A 95 -13.52 3.63 13.54
CA VAL A 95 -12.41 3.63 14.51
C VAL A 95 -11.35 4.69 14.18
N SER A 96 -11.11 4.92 12.88
CA SER A 96 -10.21 5.96 12.38
C SER A 96 -10.51 7.41 12.77
N GLN A 97 -11.71 7.68 13.27
CA GLN A 97 -12.16 9.00 13.69
C GLN A 97 -12.10 9.18 15.22
N VAL A 98 -11.84 8.12 15.98
CA VAL A 98 -11.71 8.19 17.44
C VAL A 98 -10.49 9.03 17.81
N ALA A 99 -10.67 9.99 18.71
CA ALA A 99 -9.61 10.88 19.16
C ALA A 99 -9.38 10.75 20.68
N PRO A 100 -8.22 11.19 21.20
CA PRO A 100 -7.96 11.19 22.64
C PRO A 100 -9.02 11.97 23.42
N ASP A 101 -9.19 11.61 24.69
CA ASP A 101 -10.16 12.18 25.64
C ASP A 101 -11.64 11.99 25.26
N TRP A 102 -11.97 11.20 24.24
CA TRP A 102 -13.34 10.83 23.93
C TRP A 102 -13.83 9.73 24.85
N VAL A 103 -15.16 9.66 25.01
CA VAL A 103 -15.80 8.61 25.79
C VAL A 103 -16.34 7.55 24.84
N LEU A 104 -15.90 6.32 25.02
CA LEU A 104 -16.40 5.15 24.31
C LEU A 104 -17.28 4.34 25.25
N GLU A 105 -18.35 3.76 24.70
CA GLU A 105 -19.12 2.70 25.35
C GLU A 105 -18.54 1.36 24.90
N LEU A 106 -18.36 0.46 25.86
CA LEU A 106 -17.86 -0.90 25.68
C LEU A 106 -19.00 -1.87 25.97
N ARG A 107 -19.24 -2.80 25.04
CA ARG A 107 -20.27 -3.84 25.15
C ARG A 107 -19.66 -5.23 24.97
N PRO A 108 -20.30 -6.30 25.47
CA PRO A 108 -19.82 -7.66 25.25
C PRO A 108 -19.67 -7.97 23.76
N GLY A 109 -18.54 -8.57 23.39
CA GLY A 109 -18.15 -8.85 22.01
C GLY A 109 -17.36 -7.73 21.33
N ASP A 110 -17.30 -6.53 21.91
CA ASP A 110 -16.51 -5.44 21.35
C ASP A 110 -15.01 -5.71 21.52
N GLN A 111 -14.26 -5.48 20.45
CA GLN A 111 -12.83 -5.28 20.56
C GLN A 111 -12.55 -3.86 21.06
N VAL A 112 -11.70 -3.71 22.06
CA VAL A 112 -11.27 -2.40 22.54
C VAL A 112 -10.32 -1.77 21.52
N VAL A 113 -10.73 -0.65 20.92
CA VAL A 113 -10.03 -0.03 19.78
C VAL A 113 -9.01 1.04 20.15
N ALA A 114 -8.96 1.44 21.43
CA ALA A 114 -8.09 2.48 21.96
C ALA A 114 -7.75 2.17 23.42
N ASP A 115 -6.60 2.63 23.89
CA ASP A 115 -6.29 2.53 25.32
C ASP A 115 -7.08 3.59 26.08
N GLY A 116 -7.42 3.32 27.33
CA GLY A 116 -8.08 4.31 28.15
C GLY A 116 -8.33 3.88 29.57
N THR A 117 -9.11 4.72 30.25
CA THR A 117 -9.46 4.54 31.66
C THR A 117 -10.97 4.40 31.81
N VAL A 118 -11.40 3.39 32.56
CA VAL A 118 -12.82 3.14 32.83
C VAL A 118 -13.40 4.27 33.66
N LEU A 119 -14.51 4.85 33.19
CA LEU A 119 -15.26 5.89 33.89
C LEU A 119 -16.46 5.29 34.65
N VAL A 120 -17.14 4.34 34.02
CA VAL A 120 -18.30 3.62 34.59
C VAL A 120 -18.12 2.16 34.23
N SER A 121 -18.36 1.26 35.18
CA SER A 121 -18.30 -0.20 34.97
C SER A 121 -19.52 -0.86 35.59
N GLU A 122 -20.21 -1.67 34.79
CA GLU A 122 -21.28 -2.56 35.21
C GLU A 122 -20.86 -4.00 34.90
N GLY A 123 -20.02 -4.56 35.77
CA GLY A 123 -19.52 -5.94 35.66
C GLY A 123 -18.60 -6.16 34.45
N LEU A 124 -17.80 -5.15 34.08
CA LEU A 124 -16.91 -5.23 32.93
C LEU A 124 -15.83 -6.30 33.14
N GLN A 125 -15.80 -7.27 32.22
CA GLN A 125 -14.75 -8.28 32.10
C GLN A 125 -14.07 -8.17 30.75
N VAL A 126 -12.75 -8.19 30.75
CA VAL A 126 -11.92 -8.02 29.56
C VAL A 126 -10.97 -9.21 29.41
N ASP A 127 -10.95 -9.82 28.23
CA ASP A 127 -9.97 -10.81 27.82
C ASP A 127 -8.71 -10.09 27.31
N GLU A 128 -7.63 -10.20 28.09
CA GLU A 128 -6.33 -9.62 27.77
C GLU A 128 -5.36 -10.62 27.13
N SER A 129 -5.81 -11.83 26.80
CA SER A 129 -4.95 -12.94 26.32
C SER A 129 -4.12 -12.61 25.09
N LEU A 130 -4.65 -11.81 24.15
CA LEU A 130 -3.90 -11.38 22.96
C LEU A 130 -2.74 -10.44 23.28
N VAL A 131 -2.80 -9.76 24.42
CA VAL A 131 -1.84 -8.73 24.83
C VAL A 131 -0.87 -9.28 25.88
N THR A 132 -1.37 -10.05 26.84
CA THR A 132 -0.61 -10.55 27.99
C THR A 132 -0.23 -12.02 27.86
N GLY A 133 -0.97 -12.79 27.06
CA GLY A 133 -0.84 -14.25 26.96
C GLY A 133 -1.62 -15.03 28.03
N GLU A 134 -2.29 -14.34 28.95
CA GLU A 134 -3.06 -14.96 30.03
C GLU A 134 -4.52 -15.15 29.62
N ALA A 135 -5.04 -16.36 29.75
CA ALA A 135 -6.34 -16.74 29.20
C ALA A 135 -7.55 -16.40 30.10
N GLU A 136 -7.32 -15.96 31.34
CA GLU A 136 -8.40 -15.70 32.30
C GLU A 136 -8.90 -14.24 32.16
N PRO A 137 -10.21 -14.02 31.96
CA PRO A 137 -10.76 -12.68 31.87
C PRO A 137 -10.52 -11.87 33.15
N VAL A 138 -10.19 -10.59 32.98
CA VAL A 138 -9.87 -9.67 34.07
C VAL A 138 -11.06 -8.74 34.33
N ASP A 139 -11.54 -8.70 35.57
CA ASP A 139 -12.53 -7.73 36.02
C ASP A 139 -11.94 -6.30 36.02
N LYS A 140 -12.70 -5.34 35.51
CA LYS A 140 -12.29 -3.93 35.44
C LYS A 140 -13.23 -3.03 36.22
N ALA A 141 -12.70 -2.33 37.21
CA ALA A 141 -13.40 -1.34 38.00
C ALA A 141 -13.20 0.08 37.46
N VAL A 142 -13.94 1.03 38.01
CA VAL A 142 -13.79 2.46 37.70
C VAL A 142 -12.37 2.91 38.06
N GLY A 143 -11.69 3.58 37.12
CA GLY A 143 -10.30 4.02 37.27
C GLY A 143 -9.27 3.04 36.71
N ASP A 144 -9.65 1.80 36.40
CA ASP A 144 -8.74 0.83 35.82
C ASP A 144 -8.40 1.15 34.37
N GLN A 145 -7.23 0.69 33.93
CA GLN A 145 -6.82 0.79 32.54
C GLN A 145 -7.36 -0.39 31.72
N VAL A 146 -7.79 -0.06 30.51
CA VAL A 146 -8.17 -1.00 29.46
C VAL A 146 -7.30 -0.73 28.25
N LEU A 147 -6.70 -1.79 27.73
CA LEU A 147 -5.75 -1.72 26.62
C LEU A 147 -6.45 -2.04 25.30
N SER A 148 -6.03 -1.35 24.24
CA SER A 148 -6.41 -1.69 22.87
C SER A 148 -6.01 -3.12 22.50
N GLY A 149 -6.79 -3.76 21.65
CA GLY A 149 -6.57 -5.14 21.19
C GLY A 149 -7.16 -6.22 22.11
N THR A 150 -7.63 -5.84 23.30
CA THR A 150 -8.37 -6.72 24.22
C THR A 150 -9.84 -6.82 23.83
N PHE A 151 -10.57 -7.80 24.38
CA PHE A 151 -11.98 -8.04 24.05
C PHE A 151 -12.87 -7.98 25.29
N VAL A 152 -14.04 -7.37 25.16
CA VAL A 152 -15.02 -7.33 26.24
C VAL A 152 -15.76 -8.67 26.28
N VAL A 153 -15.60 -9.40 27.38
CA VAL A 153 -16.23 -10.72 27.58
C VAL A 153 -17.63 -10.56 28.16
N ALA A 154 -17.79 -9.66 29.12
CA ALA A 154 -19.06 -9.44 29.81
C ALA A 154 -19.14 -8.01 30.37
N GLY A 155 -20.36 -7.60 30.71
CA GLY A 155 -20.66 -6.30 31.29
C GLY A 155 -20.67 -5.16 30.28
N ILE A 156 -21.01 -3.97 30.79
CA ILE A 156 -21.03 -2.73 30.01
C ILE A 156 -20.18 -1.71 30.75
N ALA A 157 -19.40 -0.92 30.01
CA ALA A 157 -18.62 0.16 30.60
C ALA A 157 -18.57 1.37 29.70
N THR A 158 -18.26 2.52 30.30
CA THR A 158 -17.76 3.67 29.54
C THR A 158 -16.30 3.90 29.89
N MET A 159 -15.49 4.22 28.89
CA MET A 159 -14.07 4.51 29.06
C MET A 159 -13.73 5.84 28.41
N ARG A 160 -12.79 6.58 29.01
CA ARG A 160 -12.14 7.72 28.37
C ARG A 160 -10.89 7.27 27.66
N THR A 161 -10.80 7.50 26.36
CA THR A 161 -9.61 7.16 25.56
C THR A 161 -8.42 8.02 25.99
N THR A 162 -7.26 7.39 26.20
CA THR A 162 -5.99 8.06 26.52
C THR A 162 -5.03 7.99 25.35
N GLN A 163 -4.91 6.83 24.69
CA GLN A 163 -4.04 6.62 23.54
C GLN A 163 -4.86 6.01 22.39
N VAL A 164 -4.77 6.62 21.21
CA VAL A 164 -5.50 6.19 20.02
C VAL A 164 -4.52 6.01 18.85
N GLY A 165 -4.91 5.15 17.91
CA GLY A 165 -4.14 4.90 16.71
C GLY A 165 -2.73 4.40 16.95
N GLU A 166 -1.72 4.99 16.32
CA GLU A 166 -0.33 4.52 16.38
C GLU A 166 0.27 4.53 17.80
N PHE A 167 -0.33 5.29 18.72
CA PHE A 167 0.12 5.36 20.12
C PHE A 167 -0.52 4.29 21.00
N ALA A 168 -1.63 3.68 20.57
CA ALA A 168 -2.34 2.68 21.36
C ALA A 168 -1.48 1.41 21.50
N TYR A 169 -1.60 0.73 22.65
CA TYR A 169 -0.75 -0.38 23.06
C TYR A 169 -0.66 -1.48 21.99
N ALA A 170 -1.79 -1.97 21.48
CA ALA A 170 -1.81 -3.02 20.46
C ALA A 170 -1.09 -2.59 19.19
N GLN A 171 -1.25 -1.33 18.76
CA GLN A 171 -0.59 -0.81 17.56
C GLN A 171 0.92 -0.64 17.76
N ARG A 172 1.36 -0.25 18.95
CA ARG A 172 2.78 -0.21 19.30
C ARG A 172 3.40 -1.61 19.33
N LEU A 173 2.71 -2.56 19.95
CA LEU A 173 3.16 -3.95 20.01
C LEU A 173 3.27 -4.56 18.60
N GLU A 174 2.26 -4.32 17.75
CA GLU A 174 2.32 -4.70 16.33
C GLU A 174 3.49 -4.04 15.60
N ALA A 175 3.73 -2.74 15.81
CA ALA A 175 4.80 -2.00 15.16
C ALA A 175 6.19 -2.49 15.58
N GLU A 176 6.39 -2.81 16.87
CA GLU A 176 7.63 -3.35 17.41
C GLU A 176 7.88 -4.79 16.96
N ALA A 177 6.82 -5.61 16.87
CA ALA A 177 6.88 -6.97 16.33
C ALA A 177 7.01 -7.02 14.79
N ARG A 178 6.82 -5.89 14.11
CA ARG A 178 6.81 -5.82 12.65
C ARG A 178 8.21 -6.01 12.08
N VAL A 179 8.55 -7.25 11.74
CA VAL A 179 9.61 -7.49 10.75
C VAL A 179 9.08 -6.97 9.41
N PRO A 180 9.72 -5.97 8.77
CA PRO A 180 9.24 -5.44 7.50
C PRO A 180 9.44 -6.47 6.38
N LYS A 181 8.52 -7.41 6.27
CA LYS A 181 8.39 -8.30 5.12
C LYS A 181 7.55 -7.56 4.08
N ARG A 182 8.22 -6.84 3.17
CA ARG A 182 7.54 -6.36 1.95
C ARG A 182 6.99 -7.60 1.24
N ALA A 183 5.68 -7.61 0.95
CA ALA A 183 5.07 -8.62 0.10
C ALA A 183 5.88 -8.69 -1.21
N ARG A 184 6.48 -9.84 -1.48
CA ARG A 184 7.21 -10.08 -2.72
C ARG A 184 6.17 -10.43 -3.78
N SER A 185 6.12 -9.63 -4.85
CA SER A 185 5.31 -9.93 -6.03
C SER A 185 6.18 -10.69 -7.02
N ASP A 186 5.79 -11.92 -7.36
CA ASP A 186 6.51 -12.72 -8.34
C ASP A 186 6.29 -12.17 -9.75
N LEU A 187 5.15 -11.56 -10.04
CA LEU A 187 4.90 -10.81 -11.28
C LEU A 187 5.86 -9.63 -11.41
N GLN A 188 6.08 -8.86 -10.33
CA GLN A 188 7.07 -7.79 -10.34
C GLN A 188 8.50 -8.32 -10.46
N ALA A 189 8.80 -9.45 -9.82
CA ALA A 189 10.10 -10.11 -9.94
C ALA A 189 10.36 -10.61 -11.36
N GLY A 190 9.40 -11.28 -11.98
CA GLY A 190 9.44 -11.76 -13.35
C GLY A 190 9.52 -10.62 -14.36
N THR A 191 8.74 -9.56 -14.18
CA THR A 191 8.84 -8.33 -14.99
C THR A 191 10.23 -7.73 -14.88
N ASN A 192 10.80 -7.66 -13.66
CA ASN A 192 12.17 -7.20 -13.45
C ASN A 192 13.22 -8.12 -14.08
N GLN A 193 12.99 -9.43 -14.13
CA GLN A 193 13.87 -10.39 -14.78
C GLN A 193 13.86 -10.22 -16.31
N ILE A 194 12.68 -10.03 -16.90
CA ILE A 194 12.54 -9.70 -18.33
C ILE A 194 13.26 -8.38 -18.62
N LEU A 195 13.00 -7.34 -17.83
CA LEU A 195 13.68 -6.04 -17.98
C LEU A 195 15.20 -6.18 -17.87
N ARG A 196 15.70 -7.01 -16.96
CA ARG A 196 17.14 -7.28 -16.82
C ARG A 196 17.70 -7.99 -18.05
N GLY A 197 16.99 -8.98 -18.59
CA GLY A 197 17.36 -9.69 -19.81
C GLY A 197 17.40 -8.77 -21.02
N VAL A 198 16.34 -7.97 -21.22
CA VAL A 198 16.27 -6.97 -22.30
C VAL A 198 17.40 -5.96 -22.15
N SER A 199 17.65 -5.44 -20.94
CA SER A 199 18.75 -4.49 -20.70
C SER A 199 20.11 -5.09 -21.06
N TRP A 200 20.34 -6.35 -20.71
CA TRP A 200 21.57 -7.06 -21.08
C TRP A 200 21.68 -7.30 -22.59
N ALA A 201 20.58 -7.58 -23.28
CA ALA A 201 20.55 -7.74 -24.74
C ALA A 201 20.73 -6.40 -25.49
N MET A 202 20.26 -5.30 -24.91
CA MET A 202 20.41 -3.95 -25.49
C MET A 202 21.88 -3.52 -25.61
N VAL A 203 22.75 -3.91 -24.69
CA VAL A 203 24.18 -3.52 -24.72
C VAL A 203 24.91 -4.03 -25.99
N PRO A 204 24.96 -5.34 -26.27
CA PRO A 204 25.58 -5.84 -27.49
C PRO A 204 24.82 -5.41 -28.74
N ALA A 205 23.48 -5.32 -28.71
CA ALA A 205 22.69 -4.82 -29.84
C ALA A 205 23.05 -3.36 -30.17
N SER A 206 23.22 -2.51 -29.16
CA SER A 206 23.64 -1.11 -29.31
C SER A 206 25.03 -1.02 -29.92
N ALA A 207 25.99 -1.79 -29.40
CA ALA A 207 27.35 -1.83 -29.93
C ALA A 207 27.38 -2.33 -31.38
N LEU A 208 26.58 -3.35 -31.70
CA LEU A 208 26.48 -3.91 -33.05
C LEU A 208 25.82 -2.93 -34.03
N LEU A 209 24.76 -2.23 -33.62
CA LEU A 209 24.10 -1.21 -34.44
C LEU A 209 25.03 -0.05 -34.74
N VAL A 210 25.72 0.51 -33.73
CA VAL A 210 26.65 1.62 -33.93
C VAL A 210 27.83 1.20 -34.79
N SER A 211 28.47 0.06 -34.48
CA SER A 211 29.60 -0.43 -35.27
C SER A 211 29.21 -0.78 -36.71
N SER A 212 28.03 -1.36 -36.93
CA SER A 212 27.51 -1.60 -38.28
C SER A 212 27.30 -0.31 -39.05
N GLN A 213 26.69 0.71 -38.44
CA GLN A 213 26.45 2.01 -39.09
C GLN A 213 27.77 2.72 -39.44
N MET A 214 28.76 2.69 -38.54
CA MET A 214 30.06 3.32 -38.79
C MET A 214 30.91 2.56 -39.81
N LEU A 215 30.99 1.22 -39.69
CA LEU A 215 31.92 0.41 -40.50
C LEU A 215 31.35 0.02 -41.87
N ARG A 216 30.03 -0.19 -41.98
CA ARG A 216 29.39 -0.64 -43.22
C ARG A 216 28.75 0.50 -44.00
N SER A 217 28.05 1.38 -43.28
CA SER A 217 27.33 2.51 -43.89
C SER A 217 28.21 3.76 -44.03
N GLY A 218 29.36 3.81 -43.35
CA GLY A 218 30.26 4.97 -43.37
C GLY A 218 29.69 6.21 -42.69
N GLU A 219 28.65 6.03 -41.88
CA GLU A 219 27.93 7.13 -41.23
C GLU A 219 28.78 7.75 -40.11
N PRO A 220 28.75 9.10 -39.92
CA PRO A 220 29.40 9.73 -38.79
C PRO A 220 28.79 9.22 -37.48
N LEU A 221 29.57 9.29 -36.39
CA LEU A 221 29.15 8.84 -35.07
C LEU A 221 27.78 9.41 -34.66
N GLU A 222 27.50 10.65 -35.07
CA GLU A 222 26.22 11.30 -34.78
C GLU A 222 25.02 10.62 -35.43
N ALA A 223 25.15 10.21 -36.69
CA ALA A 223 24.11 9.47 -37.40
C ALA A 223 23.99 8.04 -36.85
N ALA A 224 25.10 7.41 -36.46
CA ALA A 224 25.09 6.10 -35.84
C ALA A 224 24.38 6.09 -34.47
N LEU A 225 24.61 7.10 -33.62
CA LEU A 225 23.95 7.25 -32.32
C LEU A 225 22.45 7.56 -32.44
N ARG A 226 22.04 8.35 -33.44
CA ARG A 226 20.62 8.54 -33.77
C ARG A 226 19.95 7.23 -34.19
N GLY A 227 20.61 6.45 -35.04
CA GLY A 227 20.15 5.11 -35.43
C GLY A 227 20.04 4.14 -34.26
N LEU A 228 20.96 4.21 -33.29
CA LEU A 228 20.89 3.43 -32.05
C LEU A 228 19.62 3.76 -31.28
N VAL A 229 19.30 5.05 -31.09
CA VAL A 229 18.12 5.44 -30.30
C VAL A 229 16.83 4.96 -30.97
N ALA A 230 16.73 5.08 -32.30
CA ALA A 230 15.59 4.57 -33.05
C ALA A 230 15.46 3.04 -32.98
N GLY A 231 16.59 2.30 -33.09
CA GLY A 231 16.58 0.84 -33.08
C GLY A 231 16.38 0.23 -31.69
N VAL A 232 17.04 0.79 -30.67
CA VAL A 232 17.04 0.25 -29.30
C VAL A 232 15.86 0.79 -28.49
N GLY A 233 15.38 2.01 -28.77
CA GLY A 233 14.21 2.58 -28.10
C GLY A 233 12.97 1.70 -28.22
N ALA A 234 12.75 1.08 -29.38
CA ALA A 234 11.64 0.16 -29.62
C ALA A 234 11.72 -1.17 -28.84
N MET A 235 12.90 -1.51 -28.30
CA MET A 235 13.09 -2.75 -27.54
C MET A 235 12.62 -2.63 -26.08
N VAL A 236 12.32 -1.42 -25.59
CA VAL A 236 11.86 -1.19 -24.21
C VAL A 236 10.41 -1.73 -24.08
N PRO A 237 10.14 -2.71 -23.19
CA PRO A 237 8.82 -3.34 -23.09
C PRO A 237 7.85 -2.51 -22.23
N GLU A 238 7.53 -1.30 -22.68
CA GLU A 238 6.68 -0.35 -21.94
C GLU A 238 5.29 -0.90 -21.65
N GLY A 239 4.69 -1.55 -22.64
CA GLY A 239 3.36 -2.14 -22.52
C GLY A 239 3.27 -3.19 -21.42
N LEU A 240 4.35 -3.97 -21.18
CA LEU A 240 4.35 -5.03 -20.17
C LEU A 240 4.20 -4.48 -18.75
N VAL A 241 4.98 -3.45 -18.41
CA VAL A 241 4.96 -2.82 -17.07
C VAL A 241 3.61 -2.13 -16.82
N LEU A 242 3.06 -1.49 -17.86
CA LEU A 242 1.75 -0.86 -17.78
C LEU A 242 0.64 -1.89 -17.58
N LEU A 243 0.60 -2.94 -18.40
CA LEU A 243 -0.43 -3.98 -18.35
C LEU A 243 -0.44 -4.72 -17.01
N THR A 244 0.73 -5.05 -16.48
CA THR A 244 0.86 -5.71 -15.16
C THR A 244 0.32 -4.82 -14.03
N SER A 245 0.65 -3.52 -14.05
CA SER A 245 0.14 -2.55 -13.07
C SER A 245 -1.37 -2.39 -13.14
N ILE A 246 -1.92 -2.29 -14.36
CA ILE A 246 -3.37 -2.20 -14.60
C ILE A 246 -4.07 -3.48 -14.14
N ALA A 247 -3.53 -4.66 -14.45
CA ALA A 247 -4.11 -5.94 -14.07
C ALA A 247 -4.23 -6.07 -12.55
N LEU A 248 -3.17 -5.75 -11.80
CA LEU A 248 -3.19 -5.75 -10.33
C LEU A 248 -4.19 -4.73 -9.77
N ALA A 249 -4.26 -3.53 -10.35
CA ALA A 249 -5.21 -2.50 -9.95
C ALA A 249 -6.68 -2.93 -10.18
N LEU A 250 -6.98 -3.52 -11.34
CA LEU A 250 -8.30 -4.05 -11.65
C LEU A 250 -8.67 -5.24 -10.75
N GLY A 251 -7.70 -6.11 -10.43
CA GLY A 251 -7.88 -7.19 -9.47
C GLY A 251 -8.25 -6.66 -8.08
N ALA A 252 -7.52 -5.65 -7.59
CA ALA A 252 -7.83 -4.98 -6.33
C ALA A 252 -9.22 -4.34 -6.34
N LEU A 253 -9.61 -3.67 -7.43
CA LEU A 253 -10.95 -3.08 -7.58
C LEU A 253 -12.05 -4.15 -7.56
N ARG A 254 -11.82 -5.31 -8.16
CA ARG A 254 -12.77 -6.43 -8.15
C ARG A 254 -12.94 -6.98 -6.73
N MET A 255 -11.86 -7.14 -5.99
CA MET A 255 -11.90 -7.58 -4.58
C MET A 255 -12.62 -6.58 -3.67
N ALA A 256 -12.36 -5.28 -3.86
CA ALA A 256 -13.01 -4.24 -3.08
C ALA A 256 -14.53 -4.19 -3.29
N ARG A 257 -15.01 -4.50 -4.50
CA ARG A 257 -16.46 -4.65 -4.76
C ARG A 257 -17.08 -5.83 -3.98
N SER A 258 -16.29 -6.85 -3.67
CA SER A 258 -16.68 -7.98 -2.81
C SER A 258 -16.41 -7.73 -1.31
N ARG A 259 -16.28 -6.45 -0.90
CA ARG A 259 -16.00 -6.04 0.49
C ARG A 259 -14.65 -6.51 1.04
N VAL A 260 -13.67 -6.83 0.17
CA VAL A 260 -12.30 -7.16 0.60
C VAL A 260 -11.38 -5.97 0.35
N LEU A 261 -10.83 -5.38 1.42
CA LEU A 261 -9.93 -4.23 1.34
C LEU A 261 -8.49 -4.68 1.07
N VAL A 262 -7.99 -4.37 -0.13
CA VAL A 262 -6.60 -4.63 -0.51
C VAL A 262 -5.69 -3.49 -0.05
N GLN A 263 -4.78 -3.77 0.89
CA GLN A 263 -3.84 -2.77 1.44
C GLN A 263 -2.67 -2.43 0.49
N THR A 264 -2.21 -3.40 -0.31
CA THR A 264 -1.14 -3.19 -1.31
C THR A 264 -1.44 -3.98 -2.59
N LEU A 265 -1.17 -3.41 -3.77
CA LEU A 265 -1.44 -4.08 -5.05
C LEU A 265 -0.78 -5.47 -5.18
N PRO A 266 0.47 -5.70 -4.71
CA PRO A 266 1.07 -7.03 -4.65
C PRO A 266 0.26 -8.08 -3.90
N ALA A 267 -0.55 -7.69 -2.92
CA ALA A 267 -1.33 -8.63 -2.12
C ALA A 267 -2.38 -9.38 -2.96
N VAL A 268 -2.87 -8.79 -4.05
CA VAL A 268 -3.78 -9.46 -5.00
C VAL A 268 -3.12 -10.70 -5.60
N GLU A 269 -1.85 -10.59 -5.98
CA GLU A 269 -1.09 -11.71 -6.54
C GLU A 269 -0.78 -12.76 -5.48
N VAL A 270 -0.31 -12.33 -4.31
CA VAL A 270 0.04 -13.25 -3.23
C VAL A 270 -1.17 -14.10 -2.85
N LEU A 271 -2.35 -13.48 -2.73
CA LEU A 271 -3.59 -14.20 -2.42
C LEU A 271 -3.96 -15.22 -3.50
N ALA A 272 -3.73 -14.90 -4.78
CA ALA A 272 -3.99 -15.81 -5.90
C ALA A 272 -3.03 -17.02 -5.95
N ARG A 273 -1.92 -16.98 -5.20
CA ARG A 273 -0.89 -18.03 -5.13
C ARG A 273 -0.81 -18.69 -3.75
N VAL A 274 -1.84 -18.55 -2.91
CA VAL A 274 -1.84 -19.18 -1.59
C VAL A 274 -2.00 -20.69 -1.74
N ASP A 275 -0.97 -21.44 -1.35
CA ASP A 275 -1.00 -22.92 -1.25
C ASP A 275 -1.36 -23.40 0.16
N LEU A 276 -0.98 -22.61 1.18
CA LEU A 276 -1.25 -22.89 2.58
C LEU A 276 -1.94 -21.69 3.21
N LEU A 277 -3.17 -21.91 3.66
CA LEU A 277 -3.96 -20.92 4.38
C LEU A 277 -3.95 -21.27 5.88
N CYS A 278 -3.19 -20.50 6.66
CA CYS A 278 -3.26 -20.55 8.12
C CYS A 278 -4.35 -19.58 8.57
N ILE A 279 -5.39 -20.09 9.21
CA ILE A 279 -6.52 -19.28 9.70
C ILE A 279 -6.52 -19.38 11.22
N ASP A 280 -6.71 -18.24 11.90
CA ASP A 280 -6.98 -18.25 13.32
C ASP A 280 -8.40 -18.81 13.60
N LYS A 281 -8.62 -19.40 14.78
CA LYS A 281 -9.93 -19.96 15.11
C LYS A 281 -10.87 -18.85 15.60
N THR A 282 -10.50 -18.20 16.70
CA THR A 282 -11.35 -17.25 17.41
C THR A 282 -11.48 -15.96 16.61
N GLY A 283 -12.70 -15.46 16.41
CA GLY A 283 -12.95 -14.23 15.65
C GLY A 283 -12.68 -14.29 14.13
N THR A 284 -12.27 -15.45 13.59
CA THR A 284 -12.09 -15.66 12.14
C THR A 284 -12.93 -16.82 11.60
N LEU A 285 -12.82 -18.02 12.21
CA LEU A 285 -13.67 -19.17 11.84
C LEU A 285 -14.95 -19.22 12.68
N THR A 286 -14.86 -18.76 13.93
CA THR A 286 -15.99 -18.66 14.84
C THR A 286 -16.46 -17.21 14.91
N GLU A 287 -17.76 -17.02 15.07
CA GLU A 287 -18.30 -15.72 15.47
C GLU A 287 -17.63 -15.30 16.79
N PRO A 288 -17.27 -14.01 16.93
CA PRO A 288 -16.75 -13.49 18.19
C PRO A 288 -17.76 -13.63 19.32
#